data_AF-A0A158C1W1-F1
#
_entry.id   AF-A0A158C1W1-F1
#
_cell.length_a   1.000
_cell.length_b   1.000
_cell.length_c   1.000
_cell.angle_alpha   90.00
_cell.angle_beta   90.00
_cell.angle_gamma   90.00
#
_symmetry.space_group_name_H-M   'P 1'
#
loop_
_entity.id
_entity.type
_entity.pdbx_description
1 polymer ?
#
loop_
_entity_poly.entity_id
_entity_poly.type
_entity_poly.pdbx_seq_one_letter_code
_entity_poly.pdbx_strand_id
1 'polypeptide(L)'
;MPNAAHAAASAGHPVPRPALDSSDLSAAGLRAFFNIARDWALSAEEQITLLGSPGRSTFFKWKHDPESARLARDTLERLSLILGIYKALQILLPDPKAADTWIRRANAAPPFGGRPALDRLLAGNISDLVAVRQYLDAMRGGWA
;
A
#
# COMPACT_ATOMS: atom_id res chain seq x y z
N MET A 1 -51.23 -3.60 45.83
CA MET A 1 -51.36 -4.06 44.42
C MET A 1 -51.85 -2.86 43.62
N PRO A 2 -51.23 -2.44 42.50
CA PRO A 2 -50.27 -3.17 41.67
C PRO A 2 -48.89 -2.49 41.51
N ASN A 3 -47.91 -3.34 41.21
CA ASN A 3 -46.52 -3.03 40.87
C ASN A 3 -46.43 -2.74 39.36
N ALA A 4 -46.09 -1.51 38.97
CA ALA A 4 -45.89 -1.13 37.59
C ALA A 4 -44.44 -1.39 37.16
N ALA A 5 -44.19 -2.61 36.70
CA ALA A 5 -42.95 -2.99 36.03
C ALA A 5 -42.77 -2.13 34.77
N HIS A 6 -41.87 -1.15 34.84
CA HIS A 6 -41.37 -0.49 33.63
C HIS A 6 -40.47 -1.48 32.91
N ALA A 7 -40.95 -1.97 31.77
CA ALA A 7 -40.20 -2.75 30.82
C ALA A 7 -38.98 -1.94 30.34
N ALA A 8 -37.79 -2.36 30.75
CA ALA A 8 -36.55 -1.86 30.20
C ALA A 8 -36.45 -2.30 28.74
N ALA A 9 -36.67 -1.36 27.82
CA ALA A 9 -36.36 -1.52 26.42
C ALA A 9 -34.88 -1.88 26.28
N SER A 10 -34.60 -3.10 25.84
CA SER A 10 -33.24 -3.54 25.51
C SER A 10 -32.77 -2.76 24.30
N ALA A 11 -31.96 -1.73 24.52
CA ALA A 11 -31.19 -1.07 23.49
C ALA A 11 -30.30 -2.13 22.82
N GLY A 12 -30.61 -2.45 21.56
CA GLY A 12 -29.80 -3.35 20.76
C GLY A 12 -28.36 -2.83 20.73
N HIS A 13 -27.42 -3.66 21.18
CA HIS A 13 -26.01 -3.37 21.01
C HIS A 13 -25.72 -3.23 19.52
N PRO A 14 -25.07 -2.13 19.07
CA PRO A 14 -24.57 -2.07 17.71
C PRO A 14 -23.59 -3.22 17.53
N VAL A 15 -23.86 -4.10 16.56
CA VAL A 15 -22.93 -5.15 16.15
C VAL A 15 -21.61 -4.47 15.77
N PRO A 16 -20.49 -4.78 16.44
CA PRO A 16 -19.19 -4.26 16.04
C PRO A 16 -18.98 -4.61 14.58
N ARG A 17 -18.69 -3.62 13.73
CA ARG A 17 -18.14 -3.89 12.40
C ARG A 17 -16.93 -4.81 12.64
N PRO A 18 -16.89 -6.03 12.07
CA PRO A 18 -15.74 -6.91 12.29
C PRO A 18 -14.49 -6.13 11.91
N ALA A 19 -13.54 -6.06 12.84
CA ALA A 19 -12.21 -5.57 12.51
C ALA A 19 -11.72 -6.42 11.34
N LEU A 20 -11.18 -5.80 10.29
CA LEU A 20 -10.69 -6.54 9.13
C LEU A 20 -9.73 -7.62 9.61
N ASP A 21 -10.01 -8.88 9.26
CA ASP A 21 -9.13 -9.97 9.60
C ASP A 21 -7.78 -9.74 8.89
N SER A 22 -6.68 -10.13 9.54
CA SER A 22 -5.33 -9.92 8.97
C SER A 22 -5.13 -10.56 7.59
N SER A 23 -5.89 -11.61 7.28
CA SER A 23 -5.99 -12.23 5.94
C SER A 23 -6.65 -11.31 4.92
N ASP A 24 -7.73 -10.64 5.30
CA ASP A 24 -8.47 -9.75 4.39
C ASP A 24 -7.62 -8.52 4.03
N LEU A 25 -6.89 -7.99 5.01
CA LEU A 25 -5.93 -6.91 4.78
C LEU A 25 -4.78 -7.36 3.87
N SER A 26 -4.29 -8.59 4.06
CA SER A 26 -3.25 -9.19 3.22
C SER A 26 -3.71 -9.29 1.76
N ALA A 27 -4.89 -9.87 1.53
CA ALA A 27 -5.46 -10.06 0.21
C ALA A 27 -5.77 -8.72 -0.49
N ALA A 28 -6.36 -7.76 0.23
CA ALA A 28 -6.64 -6.43 -0.29
C ALA A 28 -5.35 -5.68 -0.68
N GLY A 29 -4.33 -5.71 0.18
CA GLY A 29 -3.03 -5.09 -0.07
C GLY A 29 -2.33 -5.66 -1.30
N LEU A 30 -2.31 -6.99 -1.45
CA LEU A 30 -1.73 -7.66 -2.62
C LEU A 30 -2.46 -7.31 -3.91
N ARG A 31 -3.81 -7.31 -3.91
CA ARG A 31 -4.60 -6.90 -5.09
C ARG A 31 -4.27 -5.49 -5.53
N ALA A 32 -4.23 -4.55 -4.59
CA ALA A 32 -3.86 -3.17 -4.87
C ALA A 32 -2.44 -3.08 -5.44
N PHE A 33 -1.48 -3.77 -4.82
CA PHE A 33 -0.10 -3.80 -5.29
C PHE A 33 0.05 -4.34 -6.71
N PHE A 34 -0.62 -5.44 -7.06
CA PHE A 34 -0.51 -6.00 -8.42
C PHE A 34 -1.14 -5.11 -9.49
N ASN A 35 -2.17 -4.33 -9.15
CA ASN A 35 -2.69 -3.28 -10.03
C ASN A 35 -1.66 -2.17 -10.22
N ILE A 36 -1.09 -1.64 -9.12
CA ILE A 36 -0.02 -0.63 -9.18
C ILE A 36 1.18 -1.13 -10.00
N ALA A 37 1.60 -2.38 -9.77
CA ALA A 37 2.71 -2.99 -10.48
C ALA A 37 2.46 -3.10 -11.98
N ARG A 38 1.21 -3.35 -12.41
CA ARG A 38 0.82 -3.31 -13.82
C ARG A 38 0.95 -1.88 -14.37
N ASP A 39 0.40 -0.90 -13.68
CA ASP A 39 0.37 0.49 -14.15
C ASP A 39 1.78 1.08 -14.24
N TRP A 40 2.65 0.70 -13.30
CA TRP A 40 4.08 1.00 -13.30
C TRP A 40 4.92 0.10 -14.22
N ALA A 41 4.31 -0.87 -14.90
CA ALA A 41 4.96 -1.84 -15.77
C ALA A 41 6.15 -2.58 -15.09
N LEU A 42 6.01 -2.95 -13.82
CA LEU A 42 7.05 -3.63 -13.05
C LEU A 42 7.27 -5.07 -13.51
N SER A 43 8.53 -5.48 -13.63
CA SER A 43 8.91 -6.89 -13.81
C SER A 43 8.62 -7.71 -12.55
N ALA A 44 8.61 -9.05 -12.67
CA ALA A 44 8.41 -9.93 -11.52
C ALA A 44 9.51 -9.76 -10.46
N GLU A 45 10.77 -9.55 -10.89
CA GLU A 45 11.89 -9.35 -9.96
C GLU A 45 11.77 -8.02 -9.22
N GLU A 46 11.39 -6.94 -9.91
CA GLU A 46 11.10 -5.65 -9.28
C GLU A 46 9.98 -5.78 -8.24
N GLN A 47 8.91 -6.51 -8.59
CA GLN A 47 7.80 -6.76 -7.66
C GLN A 47 8.24 -7.54 -6.41
N ILE A 48 9.07 -8.57 -6.57
CA ILE A 48 9.63 -9.34 -5.46
C ILE A 48 10.46 -8.45 -4.54
N THR A 49 11.35 -7.62 -5.10
CA THR A 49 12.16 -6.68 -4.30
C THR A 49 11.29 -5.73 -3.49
N LEU A 50 10.26 -5.14 -4.10
CA LEU A 50 9.36 -4.20 -3.42
C LEU A 50 8.53 -4.85 -2.30
N LEU A 51 8.23 -6.15 -2.41
CA LEU A 51 7.54 -6.92 -1.37
C LEU A 51 8.45 -7.44 -0.25
N GLY A 52 9.73 -7.06 -0.24
CA GLY A 52 10.69 -7.50 0.78
C GLY A 52 11.39 -8.82 0.46
N SER A 53 11.50 -9.15 -0.83
CA SER A 53 12.19 -10.34 -1.35
C SER A 53 11.65 -11.69 -0.80
N PRO A 54 10.33 -11.95 -0.86
CA PRO A 54 9.81 -13.28 -0.58
C PRO A 54 10.36 -14.31 -1.57
N GLY A 55 10.36 -15.59 -1.19
CA GLY A 55 10.71 -16.67 -2.13
C GLY A 55 9.82 -16.64 -3.38
N ARG A 56 10.38 -16.95 -4.55
CA ARG A 56 9.65 -16.87 -5.85
C ARG A 56 8.35 -17.67 -5.85
N SER A 57 8.34 -18.88 -5.29
CA SER A 57 7.13 -19.71 -5.17
C SER A 57 6.05 -19.03 -4.33
N THR A 58 6.43 -18.43 -3.20
CA THR A 58 5.55 -17.63 -2.34
C THR A 58 4.97 -16.45 -3.09
N PHE A 59 5.80 -15.69 -3.82
CA PHE A 59 5.36 -14.57 -4.64
C PHE A 59 4.32 -14.98 -5.68
N PHE A 60 4.59 -16.03 -6.47
CA PHE A 60 3.64 -16.48 -7.49
C PHE A 60 2.36 -17.06 -6.89
N LYS A 61 2.43 -17.71 -5.72
CA LYS A 61 1.24 -18.12 -4.97
C LYS A 61 0.41 -16.90 -4.54
N TRP A 62 1.02 -15.87 -3.96
CA TRP A 62 0.33 -14.63 -3.59
C TRP A 62 -0.30 -13.93 -4.79
N LYS A 63 0.35 -13.97 -5.95
CA LYS A 63 -0.16 -13.39 -7.19
C LYS A 63 -1.37 -14.14 -7.75
N HIS A 64 -1.37 -15.47 -7.65
CA HIS A 64 -2.46 -16.32 -8.13
C HIS A 64 -3.64 -16.36 -7.15
N ASP A 65 -3.36 -16.48 -5.85
CA ASP A 65 -4.34 -16.64 -4.79
C ASP A 65 -4.02 -15.72 -3.59
N PRO A 66 -4.35 -14.42 -3.69
CA PRO A 66 -4.13 -13.44 -2.63
C PRO A 66 -4.87 -13.75 -1.33
N GLU A 67 -6.02 -14.44 -1.40
CA GLU A 67 -6.86 -14.77 -0.23
C GLU A 67 -6.16 -15.77 0.71
N SER A 68 -5.29 -16.62 0.17
CA SER A 68 -4.49 -17.55 0.96
C SER A 68 -3.31 -16.88 1.68
N ALA A 69 -3.01 -15.61 1.39
CA ALA A 69 -1.81 -14.95 1.88
C ALA A 69 -1.97 -14.53 3.35
N ARG A 70 -0.93 -14.84 4.14
CA ARG A 70 -0.72 -14.29 5.48
C ARG A 70 0.60 -13.55 5.48
N LEU A 71 0.53 -12.24 5.33
CA LEU A 71 1.72 -11.42 5.18
C LEU A 71 2.39 -11.13 6.51
N ALA A 72 3.72 -11.11 6.51
CA ALA A 72 4.49 -10.60 7.62
C ALA A 72 4.30 -9.08 7.75
N ARG A 73 4.55 -8.55 8.94
CA ARG A 73 4.43 -7.12 9.23
C ARG A 73 5.26 -6.24 8.28
N ASP A 74 6.50 -6.65 7.96
CA ASP A 74 7.36 -5.92 7.01
C ASP A 74 6.71 -5.80 5.62
N THR A 75 6.16 -6.90 5.07
CA THR A 75 5.47 -6.85 3.77
C THR A 75 4.24 -5.93 3.81
N LEU A 76 3.47 -5.95 4.91
CA LEU A 76 2.32 -5.04 5.09
C LEU A 76 2.75 -3.57 5.15
N GLU A 77 3.86 -3.26 5.85
CA GLU A 77 4.41 -1.91 5.92
C GLU A 77 4.89 -1.44 4.54
N ARG A 78 5.58 -2.29 3.78
CA ARG A 78 5.99 -2.00 2.39
C ARG A 78 4.81 -1.75 1.47
N LEU A 79 3.77 -2.58 1.54
CA LEU A 79 2.53 -2.38 0.80
C LEU A 79 1.92 -1.01 1.12
N SER A 80 1.77 -0.69 2.41
CA SER A 80 1.25 0.61 2.85
C SER A 80 2.02 1.80 2.27
N LEU A 81 3.36 1.73 2.26
CA LEU A 81 4.21 2.75 1.66
C LEU A 81 4.01 2.87 0.15
N ILE A 82 3.95 1.74 -0.57
CA ILE A 82 3.76 1.70 -2.03
C ILE A 82 2.39 2.27 -2.42
N LEU A 83 1.32 1.85 -1.75
CA LEU A 83 -0.02 2.41 -1.96
C LEU A 83 -0.03 3.92 -1.71
N GLY A 84 0.70 4.35 -0.67
CA GLY A 84 0.91 5.74 -0.34
C GLY A 84 1.59 6.57 -1.44
N ILE A 85 2.70 6.06 -1.96
CA ILE A 85 3.45 6.66 -3.07
C ILE A 85 2.57 6.77 -4.30
N TYR A 86 1.88 5.68 -4.68
CA TYR A 86 0.96 5.68 -5.80
C TYR A 86 -0.13 6.74 -5.65
N LYS A 87 -0.81 6.77 -4.50
CA LYS A 87 -1.85 7.76 -4.21
C LYS A 87 -1.32 9.20 -4.28
N ALA A 88 -0.13 9.46 -3.74
CA ALA A 88 0.47 10.79 -3.77
C ALA A 88 0.74 11.23 -5.21
N LEU A 89 1.27 10.36 -6.06
CA LEU A 89 1.48 10.64 -7.49
C LEU A 89 0.17 10.95 -8.21
N GLN A 90 -0.89 10.16 -7.99
CA GLN A 90 -2.20 10.38 -8.60
C GLN A 90 -2.86 11.71 -8.17
N ILE A 91 -2.51 12.24 -6.99
CA ILE A 91 -2.98 13.55 -6.52
C ILE A 91 -2.14 14.69 -7.11
N LEU A 92 -0.82 14.51 -7.14
CA LEU A 92 0.13 15.55 -7.57
C LEU A 92 0.13 15.77 -9.08
N LEU A 93 -0.20 14.73 -9.86
CA LEU A 93 -0.06 14.73 -11.30
C LEU A 93 -1.44 14.53 -11.95
N PRO A 94 -2.03 15.58 -12.56
CA PRO A 94 -3.37 15.51 -13.15
C PRO A 94 -3.50 14.54 -14.33
N ASP A 95 -2.38 14.23 -15.02
CA ASP A 95 -2.34 13.22 -16.07
C ASP A 95 -1.99 11.84 -15.45
N PRO A 96 -2.91 10.85 -15.49
CA PRO A 96 -2.66 9.52 -14.94
C PRO A 96 -1.45 8.84 -15.57
N LYS A 97 -1.21 9.04 -16.88
CA LYS A 97 -0.04 8.47 -17.55
C LYS A 97 1.26 9.08 -17.04
N ALA A 98 1.26 10.37 -16.74
CA ALA A 98 2.39 11.03 -16.09
C ALA A 98 2.62 10.47 -14.68
N ALA A 99 1.56 10.23 -13.90
CA ALA A 99 1.65 9.63 -12.58
C ALA A 99 2.23 8.21 -12.61
N ASP A 100 1.70 7.36 -13.49
CA ASP A 100 2.09 5.94 -13.58
C ASP A 100 3.53 5.76 -14.07
N THR A 101 3.98 6.64 -14.97
CA THR A 101 5.35 6.55 -15.52
C THR A 101 6.37 7.34 -14.72
N TRP A 102 5.96 8.15 -13.74
CA TRP A 102 6.83 9.07 -13.00
C TRP A 102 8.03 8.35 -12.36
N ILE A 103 7.79 7.20 -11.72
CA ILE A 103 8.83 6.46 -11.01
C ILE A 103 9.96 5.97 -11.94
N ARG A 104 9.68 5.82 -13.24
CA ARG A 104 10.64 5.37 -14.26
C ARG A 104 11.37 6.52 -14.97
N ARG A 105 10.89 7.76 -14.82
CA ARG A 105 11.52 8.92 -15.46
C ARG A 105 12.71 9.39 -14.64
N ALA A 106 13.75 9.85 -15.32
CA ALA A 106 14.86 10.55 -14.68
C ALA A 106 14.31 11.71 -13.83
N ASN A 107 14.78 11.80 -12.58
CA ASN A 107 14.29 12.81 -11.65
C ASN A 107 15.46 13.61 -11.07
N ALA A 108 15.48 14.91 -11.37
CA ALA A 108 16.53 15.82 -10.93
C ALA A 108 16.38 16.28 -9.46
N ALA A 109 15.30 15.92 -8.78
CA ALA A 109 15.12 16.30 -7.39
C ALA A 109 16.25 15.68 -6.51
N PRO A 110 16.68 16.39 -5.45
CA PRO A 110 17.84 15.98 -4.65
C PRO A 110 17.84 14.52 -4.17
N PRO A 111 16.70 13.91 -3.78
CA PRO A 111 16.68 12.51 -3.34
C PRO A 111 17.02 11.47 -4.43
N PHE A 112 17.00 11.84 -5.71
CA PHE A 112 17.15 10.92 -6.84
C PHE A 112 18.38 11.19 -7.71
N GLY A 113 18.97 12.39 -7.62
CA GLY A 113 20.26 12.68 -8.27
C GLY A 113 20.27 12.49 -9.78
N GLY A 114 19.15 12.79 -10.46
CA GLY A 114 19.00 12.59 -11.90
C GLY A 114 18.58 11.18 -12.31
N ARG A 115 18.57 10.21 -11.38
CA ARG A 115 18.13 8.84 -11.65
C ARG A 115 16.61 8.68 -11.49
N PRO A 116 16.01 7.61 -12.03
CA PRO A 116 14.63 7.26 -11.73
C PRO A 116 14.41 7.01 -10.24
N ALA A 117 13.24 7.41 -9.73
CA ALA A 117 12.85 7.09 -8.35
C ALA A 117 12.75 5.58 -8.11
N LEU A 118 12.44 4.80 -9.15
CA LEU A 118 12.39 3.34 -9.12
C LEU A 118 13.73 2.73 -8.69
N ASP A 119 14.86 3.29 -9.10
CA ASP A 119 16.19 2.80 -8.69
C ASP A 119 16.33 2.82 -7.16
N ARG A 120 15.79 3.86 -6.53
CA ARG A 120 15.77 3.99 -5.07
C ARG A 120 14.78 3.01 -4.44
N LEU A 121 13.56 2.90 -4.98
CA LEU A 121 12.57 1.92 -4.50
C LEU A 121 13.11 0.48 -4.53
N LEU A 122 13.93 0.16 -5.54
CA LEU A 122 14.54 -1.15 -5.74
C LEU A 122 15.86 -1.38 -4.99
N ALA A 123 16.32 -0.42 -4.19
CA ALA A 123 17.46 -0.65 -3.29
C ALA A 123 17.16 -1.70 -2.21
N GLY A 124 15.88 -2.06 -2.03
CA GLY A 124 15.42 -3.18 -1.20
C GLY A 124 15.14 -2.83 0.26
N ASN A 125 15.65 -1.69 0.76
CA ASN A 125 15.40 -1.27 2.14
C ASN A 125 14.05 -0.56 2.27
N ILE A 126 13.38 -0.78 3.40
CA ILE A 126 12.13 -0.07 3.71
C ILE A 126 12.34 1.45 3.83
N SER A 127 13.51 1.89 4.29
CA SER A 127 13.88 3.31 4.40
C SER A 127 13.87 4.03 3.06
N ASP A 128 14.12 3.32 1.96
CA ASP A 128 14.10 3.89 0.62
C ASP A 128 12.67 4.17 0.13
N LEU A 129 11.73 3.27 0.46
CA LEU A 129 10.29 3.51 0.27
C LEU A 129 9.82 4.71 1.10
N VAL A 130 10.23 4.78 2.37
CA VAL A 130 9.90 5.89 3.28
C VAL A 130 10.41 7.22 2.72
N ALA A 131 11.65 7.28 2.25
CA ALA A 131 12.24 8.51 1.71
C ALA A 131 11.47 9.02 0.48
N VAL A 132 11.08 8.13 -0.44
CA VAL A 132 10.27 8.50 -1.61
C VAL A 132 8.90 9.00 -1.17
N ARG A 133 8.26 8.31 -0.20
CA ARG A 133 6.95 8.71 0.33
C ARG A 133 7.00 10.08 0.98
N GLN A 134 7.99 10.35 1.82
CA GLN A 134 8.19 11.64 2.49
C GLN A 134 8.41 12.77 1.49
N TYR A 135 9.20 12.54 0.44
CA TYR A 135 9.39 13.51 -0.62
C TYR A 135 8.07 13.88 -1.31
N LEU A 136 7.25 12.90 -1.67
CA LEU A 136 5.95 13.14 -2.30
C LEU A 136 4.95 13.81 -1.34
N ASP A 137 4.95 13.42 -0.06
CA ASP A 137 4.11 14.08 0.94
C ASP A 137 4.50 15.55 1.12
N ALA A 138 5.80 15.88 1.08
CA ALA A 138 6.29 17.26 1.12
C ALA A 138 5.85 18.07 -0.11
N MET A 139 5.91 17.48 -1.31
CA MET A 139 5.44 18.12 -2.56
C MET A 139 3.94 18.45 -2.53
N ARG A 140 3.15 17.66 -1.81
CA ARG A 140 1.71 17.90 -1.64
C ARG A 140 1.40 19.08 -0.69
N GLY A 141 2.43 19.76 -0.17
CA GLY A 141 2.32 20.82 0.84
C GLY A 141 2.43 20.27 2.27
N GLY A 142 3.43 19.42 2.53
CA GLY A 142 3.49 18.56 3.71
C GLY A 142 3.22 19.21 5.08
N TRP A 143 2.41 18.48 5.87
CA TRP A 143 2.02 18.65 7.28
C TRP A 143 1.14 19.87 7.61
N ALA A 144 -0.18 19.63 7.68
CA ALA A 144 -1.04 20.32 8.65
C ALA A 144 -1.26 19.37 9.84
#